data_AF-A0A925CY85-F1
#
_entry.id   AF-A0A925CY85-F1
#
_cell.length_a   1.000
_cell.length_b   1.000
_cell.length_c   1.000
_cell.angle_alpha   90.00
_cell.angle_beta   90.00
_cell.angle_gamma   90.00
#
_symmetry.space_group_name_H-M   'P 1'
#
loop_
_entity.id
_entity.type
_entity.pdbx_description
1 polymer ?
#
loop_
_entity_poly.entity_id
_entity_poly.type
_entity_poly.pdbx_seq_one_letter_code
_entity_poly.pdbx_strand_id
1 'polypeptide(L)'
;MCDWFDPAYKAGGPIRSCINFALQMQNEYDIFILTGNKDLNDTEPLKGIISDQWQTYRDNIRVYYNGGGMSQSFWKKIINEIQPDFIYLNSVFSRPYTIQPMIYCKLSGIGAKLIMSPRGMLRPSALQFKSTKKKLFLSMLKGLGIHRIIHF
;
A
#
# COMPACT_ATOMS: atom_id res chain seq x y z
N MET A 1 -3.27 0.34 -1.12
CA MET A 1 -2.30 0.42 -0.01
C MET A 1 -1.25 1.48 -0.32
N CYS A 2 -0.95 2.36 0.64
CA CYS A 2 0.01 3.44 0.50
C CYS A 2 0.66 3.78 1.85
N ASP A 3 1.88 4.34 1.83
CA ASP A 3 2.57 4.74 3.07
C ASP A 3 1.89 5.90 3.80
N TRP A 4 1.38 6.87 3.04
CA TRP A 4 0.74 8.08 3.55
C TRP A 4 -0.52 8.40 2.74
N PHE A 5 -1.51 8.93 3.43
CA PHE A 5 -2.78 9.39 2.88
C PHE A 5 -3.27 10.61 3.68
N ASP A 6 -4.20 11.36 3.11
CA ASP A 6 -4.88 12.49 3.77
C ASP A 6 -5.27 12.13 5.21
N PRO A 7 -5.11 13.00 6.24
CA PRO A 7 -4.64 14.38 6.21
C PRO A 7 -3.11 14.54 6.26
N ALA A 8 -2.32 13.46 6.08
CA ALA A 8 -0.87 13.60 5.92
C ALA A 8 -0.56 14.47 4.69
N TYR A 9 0.52 15.25 4.76
CA TYR A 9 0.89 16.17 3.68
C TYR A 9 2.39 16.24 3.40
N LYS A 10 3.25 15.86 4.35
CA LYS A 10 4.71 16.05 4.23
C LYS A 10 5.33 15.26 3.09
N ALA A 11 4.74 14.12 2.69
CA ALA A 11 5.21 13.35 1.55
C ALA A 11 4.81 13.93 0.18
N GLY A 12 3.94 14.95 0.12
CA GLY A 12 3.62 15.70 -1.10
C GLY A 12 2.98 14.87 -2.23
N GLY A 13 3.56 14.92 -3.43
CA GLY A 13 3.04 14.28 -4.65
C GLY A 13 2.64 12.79 -4.52
N PRO A 14 3.40 11.96 -3.78
CA PRO A 14 2.96 10.67 -3.27
C PRO A 14 1.50 10.61 -2.82
N ILE A 15 1.11 11.47 -1.89
CA ILE A 15 -0.21 11.51 -1.27
C ILE A 15 -1.26 11.98 -2.27
N ARG A 16 -0.98 13.09 -2.98
CA ARG A 16 -1.94 13.67 -3.92
C ARG A 16 -2.33 12.70 -5.04
N SER A 17 -1.37 11.91 -5.54
CA SER A 17 -1.64 10.88 -6.54
C SER A 17 -2.52 9.75 -6.00
N CYS A 18 -2.36 9.34 -4.74
CA CYS A 18 -3.26 8.33 -4.12
C CYS A 18 -4.70 8.85 -4.08
N ILE A 19 -4.86 10.10 -3.61
CA ILE A 19 -6.17 10.74 -3.45
C ILE A 19 -6.86 10.85 -4.81
N ASN A 20 -6.16 11.40 -5.81
CA ASN A 20 -6.70 11.56 -7.15
C ASN A 20 -7.12 10.21 -7.76
N PHE A 21 -6.29 9.17 -7.59
CA PHE A 21 -6.62 7.83 -8.08
C PHE A 21 -7.90 7.29 -7.42
N ALA A 22 -7.99 7.36 -6.08
CA ALA A 22 -9.17 6.91 -5.37
C ALA A 22 -10.45 7.66 -5.81
N LEU A 23 -10.36 8.99 -5.97
CA LEU A 23 -11.48 9.82 -6.41
C LEU A 23 -11.91 9.53 -7.86
N GLN A 24 -10.97 9.20 -8.74
CA GLN A 24 -11.28 8.85 -10.13
C GLN A 24 -11.98 7.49 -10.22
N MET A 25 -11.65 6.56 -9.32
CA MET A 25 -12.15 5.18 -9.36
C MET A 25 -13.42 4.95 -8.53
N GLN A 26 -13.81 5.90 -7.67
CA GLN A 26 -14.91 5.73 -6.69
C GLN A 26 -16.29 5.45 -7.30
N ASN A 27 -16.50 5.78 -8.59
CA ASN A 27 -17.78 5.52 -9.27
C ASN A 27 -17.86 4.10 -9.87
N GLU A 28 -16.72 3.43 -10.02
CA GLU A 28 -16.62 2.09 -10.60
C GLU A 28 -16.27 1.02 -9.55
N TYR A 29 -15.68 1.43 -8.42
CA TYR A 29 -15.16 0.52 -7.40
C TYR A 29 -15.43 1.03 -5.98
N ASP A 30 -15.65 0.10 -5.06
CA ASP A 30 -15.52 0.36 -3.62
C ASP A 30 -14.04 0.42 -3.24
N ILE A 31 -13.59 1.60 -2.80
CA ILE A 31 -12.18 1.86 -2.55
C ILE A 31 -11.87 1.74 -1.06
N PHE A 32 -10.95 0.82 -0.74
CA PHE A 32 -10.41 0.64 0.61
C PHE A 32 -8.93 1.02 0.67
N ILE A 33 -8.62 2.03 1.47
CA ILE A 33 -7.29 2.60 1.60
C ILE A 33 -6.69 2.20 2.94
N LEU A 34 -5.72 1.30 2.92
CA LEU A 34 -4.89 1.01 4.07
C LEU A 34 -3.61 1.86 4.03
N THR A 35 -3.38 2.64 5.10
CA THR A 35 -2.28 3.62 5.21
C THR A 35 -1.74 3.73 6.63
N GLY A 36 -0.59 4.39 6.82
CA GLY A 36 -0.04 4.66 8.15
C GLY A 36 -0.76 5.79 8.87
N ASN A 37 -0.77 5.73 10.20
CA ASN A 37 -1.35 6.78 11.04
C ASN A 37 -0.40 7.95 11.35
N LYS A 38 0.80 8.01 10.77
CA LYS A 38 1.78 9.09 10.98
C LYS A 38 2.13 9.75 9.65
N ASP A 39 2.49 11.03 9.68
CA ASP A 39 3.04 11.71 8.52
C ASP A 39 4.54 11.37 8.32
N LEU A 40 5.10 11.75 7.17
CA LEU A 40 6.50 11.52 6.85
C LEU A 40 7.43 12.12 7.91
N ASN A 41 8.25 11.25 8.50
CA ASN A 41 9.22 11.54 9.57
C ASN A 41 8.62 11.96 10.93
N ASP A 42 7.30 11.86 11.11
CA ASP A 42 6.67 12.14 12.40
C ASP A 42 6.66 10.91 13.31
N THR A 43 6.82 11.15 14.61
CA THR A 43 6.69 10.13 15.65
C THR A 43 5.28 10.02 16.19
N GLU A 44 4.53 11.11 16.16
CA GLU A 44 3.16 11.18 16.67
C GLU A 44 2.13 10.82 15.59
N PRO A 45 1.00 10.20 15.98
CA PRO A 45 -0.12 9.99 15.08
C PRO A 45 -0.72 11.29 14.54
N LEU A 46 -1.37 11.19 13.38
CA LEU A 46 -2.16 12.26 12.77
C LEU A 46 -3.28 12.70 13.72
N LYS A 47 -3.38 14.01 13.94
CA LYS A 47 -4.43 14.58 14.80
C LYS A 47 -5.82 14.36 14.21
N GLY A 48 -6.77 14.00 15.06
CA GLY A 48 -8.17 13.79 14.66
C GLY A 48 -8.43 12.49 13.90
N ILE A 49 -7.42 11.64 13.72
CA ILE A 49 -7.54 10.33 13.09
C ILE A 49 -7.67 9.25 14.17
N ILE A 50 -8.66 8.38 14.00
CA ILE A 50 -8.82 7.21 14.87
C ILE A 50 -8.07 6.05 14.21
N SER A 51 -7.06 5.54 14.90
CA SER A 51 -6.24 4.46 14.36
C SER A 51 -6.97 3.12 14.45
N ASP A 52 -6.51 2.19 13.61
CA ASP A 52 -6.84 0.77 13.65
C ASP A 52 -8.32 0.40 13.41
N GLN A 53 -9.05 1.27 12.71
CA GLN A 53 -10.43 1.04 12.26
C GLN A 53 -10.71 1.63 10.88
N TRP A 54 -11.73 1.08 10.19
CA TRP A 54 -12.23 1.66 8.95
C TRP A 54 -13.07 2.90 9.24
N GLN A 55 -12.77 3.99 8.55
CA GLN A 55 -13.52 5.23 8.61
C GLN A 55 -13.93 5.67 7.21
N THR A 56 -15.15 6.19 7.10
CA THR A 56 -15.67 6.75 5.85
C THR A 56 -14.91 8.02 5.51
N TYR A 57 -14.30 8.04 4.32
CA TYR A 57 -13.69 9.23 3.74
C TYR A 57 -14.67 9.93 2.80
N ARG A 58 -15.35 9.14 1.96
CA ARG A 58 -16.46 9.51 1.06
C ARG A 58 -17.35 8.29 0.87
N ASP A 59 -18.49 8.45 0.19
CA ASP A 59 -19.52 7.39 0.02
C ASP A 59 -18.92 6.02 -0.35
N ASN A 60 -18.04 5.96 -1.36
CA ASN A 60 -17.39 4.72 -1.82
C ASN A 60 -15.90 4.64 -1.47
N ILE A 61 -15.43 5.43 -0.50
CA ILE A 61 -14.02 5.44 -0.08
C ILE A 61 -13.93 5.29 1.44
N ARG A 62 -13.28 4.22 1.88
CA ARG A 62 -12.97 3.96 3.29
C ARG A 62 -11.47 3.97 3.50
N VAL A 63 -11.03 4.50 4.63
CA VAL A 63 -9.62 4.59 4.98
C VAL A 63 -9.40 3.91 6.34
N TYR A 64 -8.30 3.15 6.45
CA TYR A 64 -7.81 2.55 7.67
C TYR A 64 -6.41 3.08 7.96
N TYR A 65 -6.27 3.80 9.06
CA TYR A 65 -5.00 4.33 9.51
C TYR A 65 -4.39 3.37 10.52
N ASN A 66 -3.41 2.59 10.07
CA ASN A 66 -2.74 1.60 10.90
C ASN A 66 -1.75 2.28 11.86
N GLY A 67 -2.04 2.18 13.16
CA GLY A 67 -1.13 2.53 14.25
C GLY A 67 -0.41 1.33 14.85
N GLY A 68 -0.93 0.12 14.62
CA GLY A 68 -0.38 -1.13 15.12
C GLY A 68 0.64 -1.83 14.20
N GLY A 69 0.98 -3.08 14.56
CA GLY A 69 1.83 -3.95 13.74
C GLY A 69 1.03 -4.74 12.71
N MET A 70 1.61 -4.94 11.52
CA MET A 70 0.98 -5.68 10.41
C MET A 70 1.36 -7.17 10.43
N SER A 71 0.90 -7.86 11.46
CA SER A 71 1.11 -9.31 11.61
C SER A 71 0.34 -10.12 10.57
N GLN A 72 0.60 -11.43 10.53
CA GLN A 72 -0.18 -12.38 9.74
C GLN A 72 -1.69 -12.34 10.10
N SER A 73 -2.02 -12.19 11.39
CA SER A 73 -3.41 -12.10 11.84
C SER A 73 -4.08 -10.80 11.40
N PHE A 74 -3.33 -9.70 11.36
CA PHE A 74 -3.80 -8.42 10.82
C PHE A 74 -4.17 -8.57 9.34
N TRP A 75 -3.28 -9.11 8.51
CA TRP A 75 -3.55 -9.29 7.08
C TRP A 75 -4.74 -10.22 6.83
N LYS A 76 -4.83 -11.32 7.60
CA LYS A 76 -5.97 -12.23 7.54
C LYS A 76 -7.28 -11.50 7.85
N LYS A 77 -7.30 -10.68 8.90
CA LYS A 77 -8.48 -9.87 9.26
C LYS A 77 -8.86 -8.93 8.11
N ILE A 78 -7.93 -8.09 7.67
CA ILE A 78 -8.16 -7.06 6.66
C ILE A 78 -8.64 -7.65 5.34
N ILE A 79 -7.98 -8.70 4.84
CA ILE A 79 -8.34 -9.33 3.57
C ILE A 79 -9.68 -10.06 3.66
N ASN A 80 -9.98 -10.74 4.77
CA ASN A 80 -11.27 -11.41 4.95
C ASN A 80 -12.43 -10.42 5.13
N GLU A 81 -12.17 -9.26 5.73
CA GLU A 81 -13.18 -8.22 5.94
C GLU A 81 -13.54 -7.50 4.63
N ILE A 82 -12.53 -7.22 3.78
CA ILE A 82 -12.76 -6.52 2.50
C ILE A 82 -13.17 -7.48 1.38
N GLN A 83 -12.62 -8.70 1.37
CA GLN A 83 -12.70 -9.65 0.25
C GLN A 83 -12.35 -9.00 -1.11
N PRO A 84 -11.14 -8.42 -1.27
CA PRO A 84 -10.84 -7.59 -2.42
C PRO A 84 -10.68 -8.40 -3.72
N ASP A 85 -11.23 -7.89 -4.83
CA ASP A 85 -10.90 -8.37 -6.17
C ASP A 85 -9.51 -7.93 -6.62
N PHE A 86 -9.10 -6.73 -6.19
CA PHE A 86 -7.84 -6.09 -6.57
C PHE A 86 -7.13 -5.51 -5.35
N ILE A 87 -5.81 -5.70 -5.29
CA ILE A 87 -4.95 -5.06 -4.29
C ILE A 87 -3.96 -4.16 -5.02
N TYR A 88 -4.21 -2.86 -4.94
CA TYR A 88 -3.35 -1.84 -5.54
C TYR A 88 -2.25 -1.40 -4.56
N LEU A 89 -1.00 -1.69 -4.91
CA LEU A 89 0.21 -1.35 -4.17
C LEU A 89 0.83 -0.09 -4.77
N ASN A 90 0.72 1.04 -4.07
CA ASN A 90 1.11 2.35 -4.61
C ASN A 90 2.60 2.69 -4.43
N SER A 91 3.43 1.67 -4.20
CA SER A 91 4.86 1.74 -3.98
C SER A 91 5.48 0.40 -4.37
N VAL A 92 6.79 0.39 -4.63
CA VAL A 92 7.55 -0.85 -4.92
C VAL A 92 8.32 -1.33 -3.70
N PHE A 93 8.83 -0.38 -2.91
CA PHE A 93 9.82 -0.67 -1.87
C PHE A 93 9.29 -0.47 -0.45
N SER A 94 7.99 -0.15 -0.30
CA SER A 94 7.38 -0.05 1.03
C SER A 94 7.33 -1.41 1.70
N ARG A 95 8.03 -1.56 2.83
CA ARG A 95 7.98 -2.80 3.62
C ARG A 95 6.55 -3.11 4.11
N PRO A 96 5.88 -2.21 4.85
CA PRO A 96 4.54 -2.47 5.37
C PRO A 96 3.46 -2.49 4.28
N TYR A 97 3.51 -1.59 3.28
CA TYR A 97 2.39 -1.41 2.34
C TYR A 97 2.60 -2.01 0.95
N THR A 98 3.72 -2.69 0.72
CA THR A 98 3.99 -3.40 -0.54
C THR A 98 4.51 -4.81 -0.28
N ILE A 99 5.64 -4.93 0.42
CA ILE A 99 6.37 -6.20 0.53
C ILE A 99 5.60 -7.20 1.39
N GLN A 100 5.18 -6.80 2.59
CA GLN A 100 4.40 -7.67 3.48
C GLN A 100 3.07 -8.16 2.88
N PRO A 101 2.18 -7.29 2.37
CA PRO A 101 0.89 -7.73 1.82
C PRO A 101 1.08 -8.60 0.57
N MET A 102 2.06 -8.31 -0.27
CA MET A 102 2.39 -9.13 -1.43
C MET A 102 2.89 -10.53 -1.04
N ILE A 103 3.78 -10.64 -0.05
CA ILE A 103 4.23 -11.94 0.48
C ILE A 103 3.04 -12.68 1.10
N TYR A 104 2.22 -11.98 1.87
CA TYR A 104 1.01 -12.55 2.49
C TYR A 104 0.07 -13.16 1.45
N CYS A 105 -0.25 -12.40 0.39
CA CYS A 105 -1.16 -12.84 -0.67
C CYS A 105 -0.61 -14.08 -1.38
N LYS A 106 0.70 -14.09 -1.67
CA LYS A 106 1.34 -15.24 -2.30
C LYS A 106 1.30 -16.50 -1.44
N LEU A 107 1.60 -16.39 -0.14
CA LEU A 107 1.63 -17.54 0.76
C LEU A 107 0.24 -18.05 1.11
N SER A 108 -0.75 -17.16 1.16
CA SER A 108 -2.13 -17.49 1.57
C SER A 108 -3.04 -17.85 0.40
N GLY A 109 -2.56 -17.79 -0.84
CA GLY A 109 -3.36 -18.11 -2.04
C GLY A 109 -4.56 -17.18 -2.25
N ILE A 110 -4.41 -15.89 -1.90
CA ILE A 110 -5.48 -14.91 -2.05
C ILE A 110 -5.80 -14.72 -3.54
N GLY A 111 -7.08 -14.84 -3.91
CA GLY A 111 -7.54 -14.73 -5.30
C GLY A 111 -7.51 -13.31 -5.89
N ALA A 112 -7.26 -12.29 -5.06
CA ALA A 112 -7.17 -10.91 -5.47
C ALA A 112 -6.00 -10.68 -6.45
N LYS A 113 -6.23 -9.88 -7.50
CA LYS A 113 -5.19 -9.47 -8.43
C LYS A 113 -4.30 -8.40 -7.79
N LEU A 114 -3.00 -8.65 -7.70
CA LEU A 114 -2.02 -7.67 -7.22
C LEU A 114 -1.66 -6.71 -8.36
N ILE A 115 -1.93 -5.41 -8.17
CA ILE A 115 -1.51 -4.35 -9.10
C ILE A 115 -0.45 -3.50 -8.40
N MET A 116 0.72 -3.32 -9.01
CA MET A 116 1.81 -2.55 -8.44
C MET A 116 2.12 -1.33 -9.30
N SER A 117 2.03 -0.14 -8.70
CA SER A 117 2.39 1.11 -9.36
C SER A 117 3.82 1.51 -9.01
N PRO A 118 4.76 1.48 -9.98
CA PRO A 118 6.16 1.72 -9.69
C PRO A 118 6.50 3.20 -9.49
N ARG A 119 5.64 4.12 -9.92
CA ARG A 119 5.76 5.58 -9.72
C ARG A 119 7.16 6.16 -10.00
N GLY A 120 7.84 5.64 -11.04
CA GLY A 120 9.19 6.05 -11.41
C GLY A 120 10.32 5.52 -10.51
N MET A 121 10.01 4.74 -9.45
CA MET A 121 10.99 4.16 -8.52
C MET A 121 11.92 3.12 -9.15
N LEU A 122 11.55 2.61 -10.32
CA LEU A 122 12.36 1.67 -11.12
C LEU A 122 13.25 2.37 -12.16
N ARG A 123 13.21 3.71 -12.26
CA ARG A 123 14.10 4.45 -13.17
C ARG A 123 15.57 4.35 -12.68
N PRO A 124 16.56 4.37 -13.58
CA PRO A 124 17.98 4.30 -13.19
C PRO A 124 18.39 5.34 -12.14
N SER A 125 17.92 6.58 -12.30
CA SER A 125 18.16 7.70 -11.37
C SER A 125 17.59 7.48 -9.96
N ALA A 126 16.56 6.64 -9.81
CA ALA A 126 16.00 6.27 -8.52
C ALA A 126 16.67 5.01 -7.94
N LEU A 127 17.10 4.08 -8.79
CA LEU A 127 17.76 2.84 -8.39
C LEU A 127 19.19 3.03 -7.88
N GLN A 128 19.88 4.11 -8.27
CA GLN A 128 21.22 4.42 -7.76
C GLN A 128 21.23 4.64 -6.24
N PHE A 129 20.15 5.17 -5.66
CA PHE A 129 20.02 5.35 -4.22
C PHE A 129 19.63 4.05 -3.52
N LYS A 130 20.44 3.61 -2.55
CA LYS A 130 20.31 2.31 -1.85
C LYS A 130 20.30 1.12 -2.83
N SER A 131 21.11 1.22 -3.88
CA SER A 131 21.12 0.31 -5.03
C SER A 131 21.26 -1.17 -4.67
N THR A 132 22.12 -1.53 -3.72
CA THR A 132 22.30 -2.92 -3.28
C THR A 132 21.02 -3.52 -2.72
N LYS A 133 20.33 -2.80 -1.82
CA LYS A 133 19.07 -3.28 -1.21
C LYS A 133 17.96 -3.43 -2.24
N LYS A 134 17.85 -2.46 -3.16
CA LYS A 134 16.82 -2.47 -4.23
C LYS A 134 17.09 -3.58 -5.25
N LYS A 135 18.34 -3.75 -5.69
CA LYS A 135 18.72 -4.85 -6.61
C LYS A 135 18.49 -6.22 -5.98
N LEU A 136 18.87 -6.40 -4.72
CA LEU A 136 18.62 -7.64 -3.99
C LEU A 136 17.12 -7.95 -3.90
N PHE A 137 16.31 -6.95 -3.53
CA PHE A 137 14.86 -7.09 -3.48
C PHE A 137 14.27 -7.50 -4.84
N LEU A 138 14.64 -6.81 -5.93
CA LEU A 138 14.17 -7.14 -7.28
C LEU A 138 14.61 -8.54 -7.72
N SER A 139 15.83 -8.95 -7.36
CA SER A 139 16.33 -10.30 -7.62
C SER A 139 15.54 -11.35 -6.85
N MET A 140 15.19 -11.09 -5.59
CA MET A 140 14.34 -11.97 -4.78
C MET A 140 12.92 -12.07 -5.34
N LEU A 141 12.31 -10.96 -5.77
CA LEU A 141 11.01 -10.98 -6.45
C LEU A 141 11.03 -11.84 -7.72
N LYS A 142 12.14 -11.78 -8.46
CA LYS A 142 12.34 -12.60 -9.65
C LYS A 142 12.49 -14.08 -9.30
N GLY A 143 13.39 -14.42 -8.38
CA GLY A 143 13.67 -15.79 -7.96
C GLY A 143 12.47 -16.49 -7.30
N LEU A 144 11.67 -15.75 -6.54
CA LEU A 144 10.44 -16.25 -5.92
C LEU A 144 9.27 -16.30 -6.90
N GLY A 145 9.39 -15.89 -8.16
CA GLY A 145 8.26 -15.87 -9.09
C GLY A 145 7.14 -14.87 -8.74
N ILE A 146 7.35 -14.00 -7.74
CA ILE A 146 6.35 -13.02 -7.29
C ILE A 146 6.03 -12.01 -8.40
N HIS A 147 7.01 -11.68 -9.24
CA HIS A 147 6.80 -10.85 -10.42
C HIS A 147 5.75 -11.41 -11.40
N ARG A 148 5.41 -12.71 -11.34
CA ARG A 148 4.41 -13.33 -12.23
C ARG A 148 2.97 -13.10 -11.78
N ILE A 149 2.76 -12.79 -10.51
CA ILE A 149 1.43 -12.53 -9.93
C ILE A 149 1.13 -11.03 -9.82
N ILE A 150 2.11 -10.18 -10.12
CA ILE A 150 1.99 -8.73 -10.07
C ILE A 150 1.73 -8.20 -11.47
N HIS A 151 0.67 -7.40 -11.59
CA HIS A 151 0.38 -6.59 -12.77
C HIS A 151 0.96 -5.18 -12.56
N PHE A 152 1.58 -4.63 -13.60
CA PHE A 152 2.16 -3.28 -13.59
C PHE A 152 1.32 -2.30 -14.39
#